data_AF-A0A7W5YH22-F1
#
_entry.id   AF-A0A7W5YH22-F1
#
_cell.length_a   1.000
_cell.length_b   1.000
_cell.length_c   1.000
_cell.angle_alpha   90.00
_cell.angle_beta   90.00
_cell.angle_gamma   90.00
#
_symmetry.space_group_name_H-M   'P 1'
#
loop_
_entity.id
_entity.type
_entity.pdbx_description
1 polymer ?
#
loop_
_entity_poly.entity_id
_entity_poly.type
_entity_poly.pdbx_seq_one_letter_code
_entity_poly.pdbx_strand_id
1 'polypeptide(L)'
;MHFLKVIGLYGLILCFLGPILFLLEVHLKGPQAQQQLAPITLVGILFFVLTALEISAGAWLHKTNSKAITGYYLIMKVVRLLVIAMIIIIYGLLGCQNVLLFAINVIVFFFVTLIYTSAYFMMVEYHRKKD
;
A
#
# COMPACT_ATOMS: atom_id res chain seq x y z
N MET A 1 7.23 17.49 11.74
CA MET A 1 7.09 16.30 12.61
C MET A 1 5.89 15.40 12.30
N HIS A 2 4.77 15.91 11.77
CA HIS A 2 3.57 15.08 11.50
C HIS A 2 3.80 14.00 10.42
N PHE A 3 4.42 14.36 9.28
CA PHE A 3 4.70 13.45 8.16
C PHE A 3 5.54 12.21 8.55
N LEU A 4 6.63 12.42 9.29
CA LEU A 4 7.53 11.34 9.71
C LEU A 4 6.83 10.32 10.62
N LYS A 5 5.94 10.80 11.51
CA LYS A 5 5.15 9.94 12.39
C LYS A 5 4.16 9.08 11.60
N VAL A 6 3.50 9.68 10.62
CA VAL A 6 2.52 9.01 9.75
C VAL A 6 3.21 7.94 8.90
N ILE A 7 4.32 8.27 8.25
CA ILE A 7 5.03 7.27 7.44
C ILE A 7 5.69 6.21 8.31
N GLY A 8 6.23 6.58 9.47
CA GLY A 8 6.80 5.63 10.43
C GLY A 8 5.77 4.62 10.94
N LEU A 9 4.56 5.07 11.28
CA LEU A 9 3.46 4.19 11.66
C LEU A 9 3.06 3.24 10.53
N TYR A 10 2.95 3.76 9.31
CA TYR A 10 2.64 2.94 8.15
C TYR A 10 3.74 1.89 7.86
N GLY A 11 5.00 2.29 7.98
CA GLY A 11 6.14 1.38 7.87
C GLY A 11 6.07 0.25 8.90
N LEU A 12 5.74 0.57 10.16
CA LEU A 12 5.53 -0.45 11.20
C LEU A 12 4.41 -1.42 10.82
N ILE A 13 3.27 -0.92 10.34
CA ILE A 13 2.15 -1.77 9.89
C ILE A 13 2.63 -2.75 8.81
N LEU A 14 3.39 -2.28 7.82
CA LEU A 14 3.93 -3.14 6.77
C LEU A 14 4.94 -4.17 7.30
N CYS A 15 5.78 -3.78 8.27
CA CYS A 15 6.72 -4.67 8.93
C CYS A 15 6.06 -5.80 9.70
N PHE A 16 4.85 -5.60 10.25
CA PHE A 16 4.08 -6.69 10.87
C PHE A 16 3.25 -7.46 9.86
N LEU A 17 2.73 -6.80 8.83
CA LEU A 17 1.89 -7.41 7.80
C LEU A 17 2.67 -8.47 7.00
N GLY A 18 3.92 -8.18 6.64
CA GLY A 18 4.78 -9.12 5.89
C GLY A 18 4.95 -10.48 6.60
N PRO A 19 5.44 -10.51 7.86
CA PRO A 19 5.54 -11.75 8.65
C PRO A 19 4.20 -12.47 8.84
N ILE A 20 3.10 -11.74 9.08
CA ILE A 20 1.77 -12.35 9.23
C ILE A 20 1.36 -13.08 7.95
N LEU A 21 1.51 -12.42 6.80
CA LEU A 21 1.20 -13.02 5.49
C LEU A 21 2.10 -14.24 5.23
N PHE A 22 3.39 -14.15 5.54
CA PHE A 22 4.32 -15.26 5.39
C PHE A 22 3.95 -16.47 6.26
N LEU A 23 3.58 -16.26 7.53
CA LEU A 23 3.14 -17.34 8.41
C LEU A 23 1.88 -18.04 7.89
N LEU A 24 0.94 -17.27 7.33
CA LEU A 24 -0.26 -17.82 6.69
C LEU A 24 0.09 -18.65 5.45
N GLU A 25 1.02 -18.19 4.62
CA GLU A 25 1.48 -18.94 3.45
C GLU A 25 2.18 -20.25 3.84
N VAL A 26 3.06 -20.21 4.84
CA VAL A 26 3.75 -21.40 5.35
C VAL A 26 2.74 -22.44 5.86
N HIS A 27 1.66 -22.00 6.51
CA HIS A 27 0.61 -22.91 6.98
C HIS A 27 -0.18 -23.55 5.82
N LEU A 28 -0.40 -22.84 4.72
CA LEU A 28 -1.20 -23.32 3.58
C LEU A 28 -0.41 -24.14 2.56
N LYS A 29 0.86 -23.79 2.30
CA LYS A 29 1.70 -24.34 1.22
C LYS A 29 2.98 -25.00 1.69
N GLY A 30 3.29 -24.93 2.98
CA GLY A 30 4.52 -25.50 3.54
C GLY A 30 5.79 -24.81 3.01
N PRO A 31 6.89 -25.55 2.80
CA PRO A 31 8.20 -24.98 2.45
C PRO A 31 8.23 -24.14 1.16
N GLN A 32 7.27 -24.35 0.25
CA GLN A 32 7.18 -23.60 -1.01
C GLN A 32 6.89 -22.09 -0.80
N ALA A 33 6.42 -21.69 0.38
CA ALA A 33 6.18 -20.29 0.75
C ALA A 33 7.46 -19.42 0.68
N GLN A 34 8.65 -20.00 0.85
CA GLN A 34 9.90 -19.25 0.82
C GLN A 34 10.16 -18.55 -0.52
N GLN A 35 9.62 -19.08 -1.63
CA GLN A 35 9.77 -18.49 -2.96
C GLN A 35 9.03 -17.15 -3.10
N GLN A 36 8.02 -16.89 -2.27
CA GLN A 36 7.21 -15.68 -2.31
C GLN A 36 7.76 -14.57 -1.38
N LEU A 37 8.72 -14.87 -0.51
CA LEU A 37 9.29 -13.92 0.45
C LEU A 37 9.89 -12.69 -0.23
N ALA A 38 10.75 -12.89 -1.24
CA ALA A 38 11.39 -11.82 -2.00
C ALA A 38 10.37 -10.93 -2.75
N PRO A 39 9.45 -11.48 -3.59
CA PRO A 39 8.48 -10.65 -4.29
C PRO A 39 7.50 -9.95 -3.34
N ILE A 40 7.08 -10.57 -2.23
CA ILE A 40 6.22 -9.92 -1.23
C ILE A 40 6.93 -8.75 -0.56
N THR A 41 8.21 -8.92 -0.20
CA THR A 41 9.01 -7.84 0.39
C THR A 41 9.15 -6.67 -0.58
N LEU A 42 9.42 -6.95 -1.87
CA LEU A 42 9.51 -5.93 -2.91
C LEU A 42 8.19 -5.17 -3.08
N VAL A 43 7.06 -5.88 -3.08
CA VAL A 43 5.73 -5.26 -3.08
C VAL A 43 5.54 -4.36 -1.86
N GLY A 44 5.89 -4.83 -0.66
CA GLY A 44 5.80 -4.02 0.56
C GLY A 44 6.59 -2.71 0.47
N ILE A 45 7.82 -2.76 -0.04
CA ILE A 45 8.66 -1.57 -0.27
C ILE A 45 8.00 -0.63 -1.29
N LEU A 46 7.50 -1.16 -2.41
CA LEU A 46 6.83 -0.36 -3.42
C LEU A 46 5.60 0.35 -2.85
N PHE A 47 4.78 -0.36 -2.08
CA PHE A 47 3.63 0.21 -1.39
C PHE A 47 4.02 1.30 -0.40
N PHE A 48 5.12 1.11 0.34
CA PHE A 48 5.68 2.14 1.22
C PHE A 48 6.06 3.40 0.45
N VAL A 49 6.84 3.27 -0.61
CA VAL A 49 7.32 4.39 -1.43
C VAL A 49 6.13 5.14 -2.07
N LEU A 50 5.19 4.42 -2.68
CA LEU A 50 4.02 5.04 -3.30
C LEU A 50 3.16 5.79 -2.29
N THR A 51 2.96 5.24 -1.09
CA THR A 51 2.22 5.92 -0.01
C THR A 51 2.96 7.14 0.52
N ALA A 52 4.28 7.07 0.67
CA ALA A 52 5.10 8.21 1.07
C ALA A 52 4.97 9.37 0.06
N LEU A 53 5.02 9.05 -1.23
CA LEU A 53 4.82 10.02 -2.32
C LEU A 53 3.40 10.58 -2.32
N GLU A 54 2.37 9.73 -2.15
CA GLU A 54 0.96 10.15 -2.08
C GLU A 54 0.72 11.16 -0.96
N ILE A 55 1.25 10.88 0.25
CA ILE A 55 1.12 11.78 1.40
C ILE A 55 1.91 13.08 1.16
N SER A 56 3.11 13.01 0.58
CA SER A 56 3.95 14.19 0.33
C SER A 56 3.31 15.13 -0.68
N ALA A 57 2.88 14.60 -1.82
CA ALA A 57 2.24 15.35 -2.88
C ALA A 57 0.85 15.85 -2.45
N GLY A 58 0.10 15.05 -1.69
CA GLY A 58 -1.15 15.48 -1.06
C GLY A 58 -0.94 16.68 -0.11
N ALA A 59 0.07 16.62 0.76
CA ALA A 59 0.40 17.72 1.67
C ALA A 59 0.84 19.00 0.93
N TRP A 60 1.57 18.86 -0.19
CA TRP A 60 1.93 19.99 -1.05
C TRP A 60 0.70 20.59 -1.75
N LEU A 61 -0.14 19.75 -2.36
CA LEU A 61 -1.35 20.18 -3.06
C LEU A 61 -2.35 20.85 -2.10
N HIS A 62 -2.44 20.36 -0.87
CA HIS A 62 -3.24 20.96 0.21
C HIS A 62 -2.85 22.41 0.53
N LYS A 63 -1.57 22.80 0.33
CA LYS A 63 -1.12 24.18 0.55
C LYS A 63 -1.47 25.12 -0.62
N THR A 64 -1.61 24.57 -1.82
CA THR A 64 -1.72 25.38 -3.05
C THR A 64 -3.15 25.49 -3.56
N ASN A 65 -3.98 24.43 -3.48
CA ASN A 65 -5.33 24.46 -4.07
C ASN A 65 -6.29 23.41 -3.50
N SER A 66 -7.33 23.85 -2.75
CA SER A 66 -8.24 22.94 -2.03
C SER A 66 -9.19 22.14 -2.93
N LYS A 67 -9.49 22.58 -4.15
CA LYS A 67 -10.51 21.93 -5.00
C LYS A 67 -9.97 20.74 -5.80
N ALA A 68 -8.66 20.68 -6.05
CA ALA A 68 -8.03 19.60 -6.83
C ALA A 68 -7.76 18.32 -6.01
N ILE A 69 -7.94 18.39 -4.69
CA ILE A 69 -7.52 17.37 -3.73
C ILE A 69 -8.34 16.09 -3.86
N THR A 70 -9.67 16.20 -4.00
CA THR A 70 -10.54 15.05 -4.18
C THR A 70 -10.21 14.29 -5.47
N GLY A 71 -9.95 15.01 -6.56
CA GLY A 71 -9.52 14.41 -7.83
C GLY A 71 -8.16 13.74 -7.73
N TYR A 72 -7.20 14.37 -7.04
CA TYR A 72 -5.90 13.79 -6.77
C TYR A 72 -6.00 12.45 -6.00
N TYR A 73 -6.82 12.38 -4.94
CA TYR A 73 -7.03 11.13 -4.20
C TYR A 73 -7.59 10.03 -5.08
N LEU A 74 -8.62 10.34 -5.87
CA LEU A 74 -9.24 9.34 -6.74
C LEU A 74 -8.24 8.81 -7.78
N ILE A 75 -7.48 9.71 -8.41
CA ILE A 75 -6.44 9.34 -9.39
C ILE A 75 -5.38 8.45 -8.73
N MET A 76 -4.88 8.80 -7.55
CA MET A 76 -3.87 7.99 -6.86
C MET A 76 -4.37 6.60 -6.51
N LYS A 77 -5.65 6.45 -6.15
CA LYS A 77 -6.27 5.15 -5.89
C LYS A 77 -6.39 4.31 -7.16
N VAL A 78 -6.78 4.93 -8.28
CA VAL A 78 -6.84 4.26 -9.60
C VAL A 78 -5.44 3.87 -10.08
N VAL A 79 -4.47 4.77 -10.01
CA VAL A 79 -3.06 4.48 -10.37
C VAL A 79 -2.54 3.30 -9.56
N ARG A 80 -2.79 3.28 -8.25
CA ARG A 80 -2.38 2.17 -7.38
C ARG A 80 -3.03 0.84 -7.80
N LEU A 81 -4.32 0.86 -8.12
CA LEU A 81 -5.03 -0.32 -8.62
C LEU A 81 -4.41 -0.84 -9.93
N LEU A 82 -4.08 0.06 -10.87
CA LEU A 82 -3.42 -0.30 -12.12
C LEU A 82 -2.02 -0.88 -11.90
N VAL A 83 -1.23 -0.29 -10.98
CA VAL A 83 0.09 -0.80 -10.61
C VAL A 83 -0.01 -2.23 -10.06
N ILE A 84 -0.99 -2.50 -9.19
CA ILE A 84 -1.21 -3.84 -8.64
C ILE A 84 -1.57 -4.84 -9.74
N ALA A 85 -2.50 -4.48 -10.63
CA ALA A 85 -2.86 -5.33 -11.76
C ALA A 85 -1.63 -5.65 -12.61
N MET A 86 -0.79 -4.66 -12.89
CA MET A 86 0.45 -4.82 -13.63
C MET A 86 1.42 -5.78 -12.92
N ILE A 87 1.60 -5.64 -11.60
CA ILE A 87 2.48 -6.51 -10.80
C ILE A 87 2.01 -7.97 -10.86
N ILE A 88 0.70 -8.21 -10.72
CA ILE A 88 0.14 -9.56 -10.78
C ILE A 88 0.33 -10.16 -12.18
N ILE A 89 0.10 -9.37 -13.24
CA ILE A 89 0.30 -9.81 -14.62
C ILE A 89 1.78 -10.16 -14.86
N ILE A 90 2.71 -9.28 -14.48
CA ILE A 90 4.15 -9.53 -14.64
C ILE A 90 4.57 -10.78 -13.88
N TYR A 91 4.10 -10.94 -12.64
CA TYR A 91 4.41 -12.12 -11.83
C TYR A 91 3.89 -13.41 -12.47
N GLY A 92 2.68 -13.38 -13.04
CA GLY A 92 2.13 -14.51 -13.79
C GLY A 92 2.89 -14.82 -15.08
N LEU A 93 3.30 -13.79 -15.82
CA LEU A 93 4.07 -13.94 -17.07
C LEU A 93 5.48 -14.49 -16.83
N LEU A 94 6.08 -14.26 -15.66
CA LEU A 94 7.35 -14.85 -15.25
C LEU A 94 7.26 -16.35 -14.94
N GLY A 95 6.09 -16.97 -15.07
CA GLY A 95 5.88 -18.39 -14.78
C GLY A 95 6.04 -18.72 -13.29
N CYS A 96 5.92 -17.72 -12.41
CA CYS A 96 6.03 -17.94 -10.98
C CYS A 96 4.87 -18.83 -10.48
N GLN A 97 5.18 -19.75 -9.56
CA GLN A 97 4.17 -20.61 -8.96
C GLN A 97 3.29 -19.85 -7.96
N ASN A 98 2.10 -20.38 -7.67
CA ASN A 98 1.21 -19.85 -6.64
C ASN A 98 0.76 -18.39 -6.87
N VAL A 99 0.56 -17.99 -8.13
CA VAL A 99 0.10 -16.65 -8.55
C VAL A 99 -1.15 -16.19 -7.78
N LEU A 100 -2.08 -17.11 -7.50
CA LEU A 100 -3.30 -16.79 -6.76
C LEU A 100 -3.00 -16.31 -5.32
N LEU A 101 -2.12 -17.00 -4.61
CA LEU A 101 -1.71 -16.60 -3.24
C LEU A 101 -0.96 -15.28 -3.26
N PHE A 102 -0.06 -15.11 -4.23
CA PHE A 102 0.63 -13.84 -4.42
C PHE A 102 -0.37 -12.70 -4.65
N ALA A 103 -1.35 -12.90 -5.55
CA ALA A 103 -2.39 -11.92 -5.80
C ALA A 103 -3.18 -11.58 -4.53
N ILE A 104 -3.55 -12.58 -3.72
CA ILE A 104 -4.20 -12.36 -2.42
C ILE A 104 -3.35 -11.47 -1.52
N ASN A 105 -2.04 -11.74 -1.38
CA ASN A 105 -1.18 -10.89 -0.57
C ASN A 105 -1.12 -9.46 -1.07
N VAL A 106 -0.93 -9.26 -2.38
CA VAL A 106 -0.89 -7.91 -2.98
C VAL A 106 -2.23 -7.19 -2.73
N ILE A 107 -3.35 -7.90 -2.79
CA ILE A 107 -4.67 -7.36 -2.45
C ILE A 107 -4.76 -6.99 -0.95
N VAL A 108 -4.23 -7.81 -0.04
CA VAL A 108 -4.20 -7.46 1.39
C VAL A 108 -3.37 -6.20 1.63
N PHE A 109 -2.18 -6.08 1.02
CA PHE A 109 -1.38 -4.85 1.06
C PHE A 109 -2.20 -3.66 0.56
N PHE A 110 -2.93 -3.81 -0.53
CA PHE A 110 -3.81 -2.77 -1.06
C PHE A 110 -4.87 -2.32 -0.08
N PHE A 111 -5.63 -3.24 0.52
CA PHE A 111 -6.67 -2.89 1.48
C PHE A 111 -6.11 -2.21 2.71
N VAL A 112 -5.03 -2.72 3.29
CA VAL A 112 -4.38 -2.10 4.45
C VAL A 112 -3.95 -0.67 4.12
N THR A 113 -3.37 -0.47 2.95
CA THR A 113 -2.96 0.87 2.49
C THR A 113 -4.14 1.80 2.25
N LEU A 114 -5.20 1.28 1.65
CA LEU A 114 -6.42 2.03 1.35
C LEU A 114 -7.06 2.51 2.66
N ILE A 115 -7.24 1.61 3.62
CA ILE A 115 -7.78 1.94 4.95
C ILE A 115 -6.91 2.98 5.63
N TYR A 116 -5.58 2.77 5.64
CA TYR A 116 -4.63 3.68 6.28
C TYR A 116 -4.69 5.09 5.69
N THR A 117 -4.59 5.20 4.36
CA THR A 117 -4.58 6.49 3.66
C THR A 117 -5.94 7.19 3.78
N SER A 118 -7.06 6.47 3.66
CA SER A 118 -8.39 7.04 3.87
C SER A 118 -8.57 7.57 5.29
N ALA A 119 -8.15 6.82 6.32
CA ALA A 119 -8.21 7.29 7.71
C ALA A 119 -7.36 8.55 7.92
N TYR A 120 -6.13 8.57 7.39
CA TYR A 120 -5.23 9.72 7.48
C TYR A 120 -5.85 10.98 6.85
N PHE A 121 -6.35 10.88 5.61
CA PHE A 121 -6.89 12.04 4.91
C PHE A 121 -8.21 12.53 5.51
N MET A 122 -9.09 11.63 5.99
CA MET A 122 -10.28 12.03 6.75
C MET A 122 -9.90 12.77 8.03
N MET A 123 -8.87 12.32 8.75
CA MET A 123 -8.41 12.98 9.97
C MET A 123 -7.87 14.39 9.66
N VAL A 124 -7.08 14.54 8.59
CA VAL A 124 -6.57 15.85 8.14
C VAL A 124 -7.72 16.79 7.77
N GLU A 125 -8.73 16.30 7.05
CA GLU A 125 -9.87 17.11 6.64
C GLU A 125 -10.79 17.47 7.80
N TYR A 126 -10.95 16.58 8.79
CA TYR A 126 -11.72 16.83 10.01
C TYR A 126 -11.09 17.94 10.86
N HIS A 127 -9.78 17.92 11.09
CA HIS A 127 -9.10 18.97 11.87
C HIS A 127 -9.23 20.34 11.18
N ARG A 128 -9.16 20.39 9.86
CA ARG A 128 -9.34 21.64 9.11
C ARG A 128 -10.74 22.24 9.21
N LYS A 129 -11.80 21.43 9.36
CA LYS A 129 -13.16 21.97 9.54
C LYS A 129 -13.38 22.59 10.93
N LYS A 130 -12.48 22.33 11.88
CA LYS A 130 -12.53 22.85 13.24
C LYS A 130 -11.73 24.14 13.45
N ASP A 131 -10.75 24.40 12.59
CA ASP A 131 -9.96 25.64 12.54
C ASP A 131 -10.64 26.69 11.63
#